data_AF-A0AAZ3P0J5-F1
#
_entry.id   AF-A0AAZ3P0J5-F1
#
_cell.length_a   1.000
_cell.length_b   1.000
_cell.length_c   1.000
_cell.angle_alpha   90.00
_cell.angle_beta   90.00
_cell.angle_gamma   90.00
#
_symmetry.space_group_name_H-M   'P 1'
#
loop_
_entity.id
_entity.type
_entity.pdbx_description
1 polymer ?
#
loop_
_entity_poly.entity_id
_entity_poly.type
_entity_poly.pdbx_seq_one_letter_code
_entity_poly.pdbx_strand_id
1 'polypeptide(L)'
;MHSGFHVIICRDQRCYNKMRTMTFRLCKGYLTKKESDGVLHQMTWHPQSPDLTPIEMVVDELDRRVKDKQPTSPQHMWELLQDS
;
A
#
# COMPACT_ATOMS: atom_id res chain seq x y z
N MET A 1 4.22 -23.01 -11.94
CA MET A 1 4.59 -21.67 -11.45
C MET A 1 3.31 -21.00 -10.97
N HIS A 2 3.10 -20.90 -9.67
CA HIS A 2 1.89 -20.25 -9.12
C HIS A 2 2.13 -18.75 -9.11
N SER A 3 1.49 -18.02 -10.03
CA SER A 3 1.46 -16.54 -10.02
C SER A 3 0.56 -16.07 -8.89
N GLY A 4 1.08 -16.09 -7.66
CA GLY A 4 0.41 -15.52 -6.49
C GLY A 4 0.65 -14.01 -6.41
N PHE A 5 -0.39 -13.22 -6.11
CA PHE A 5 -0.22 -11.81 -5.83
C PHE A 5 0.48 -11.65 -4.47
N HIS A 6 1.63 -10.96 -4.48
CA HIS A 6 2.38 -10.65 -3.27
C HIS A 6 1.84 -9.36 -2.66
N VAL A 7 1.32 -9.44 -1.44
CA VAL A 7 0.84 -8.27 -0.71
C VAL A 7 1.85 -7.96 0.38
N ILE A 8 2.43 -6.76 0.31
CA ILE A 8 3.33 -6.26 1.35
C ILE A 8 2.46 -5.77 2.51
N ILE A 9 2.58 -6.41 3.66
CA ILE A 9 1.84 -6.05 4.86
C ILE A 9 2.86 -5.84 5.98
N CYS A 10 2.83 -4.66 6.59
CA CYS A 10 3.62 -4.42 7.80
C CYS A 10 3.13 -5.36 8.90
N ARG A 11 3.97 -6.33 9.28
CA ARG A 11 3.66 -7.27 10.37
C ARG A 11 4.00 -6.71 11.76
N ASP A 12 4.56 -5.50 11.86
CA ASP A 12 4.88 -4.89 13.16
C ASP A 12 3.62 -4.38 13.86
N GLN A 13 3.37 -4.93 15.06
CA GLN A 13 2.25 -4.62 15.93
C GLN A 13 2.19 -3.13 16.34
N ARG A 14 3.33 -2.41 16.36
CA ARG A 14 3.45 -0.99 16.70
C ARG A 14 3.00 -0.08 15.56
N CYS A 15 3.26 -0.43 14.29
CA CYS A 15 2.68 0.24 13.12
C CYS A 15 1.16 0.00 13.06
N TYR A 16 0.71 -1.21 13.42
CA TYR A 16 -0.71 -1.55 13.51
C TYR A 16 -1.48 -0.79 14.59
N ASN A 17 -0.84 -0.46 15.72
CA ASN A 17 -1.51 0.21 16.83
C ASN A 17 -1.70 1.74 16.62
N LYS A 18 -1.09 2.33 15.59
CA LYS A 18 -1.31 3.74 15.25
C LYS A 18 -2.59 3.96 14.41
N MET A 19 -3.15 2.89 13.83
CA MET A 19 -4.43 2.91 13.12
C MET A 19 -5.55 2.45 14.08
N ARG A 20 -6.23 3.41 14.72
CA ARG A 20 -7.42 3.16 15.55
C ARG A 20 -8.49 2.42 14.72
N THR A 21 -9.28 1.56 15.40
CA THR A 21 -10.64 1.08 15.05
C THR A 21 -10.81 -0.27 14.30
N MET A 22 -11.99 -0.89 14.48
CA MET A 22 -12.44 -2.24 14.06
C MET A 22 -12.06 -2.68 12.64
N THR A 23 -11.87 -1.73 11.72
CA THR A 23 -11.43 -1.94 10.34
C THR A 23 -10.16 -2.79 10.28
N PHE A 24 -9.22 -2.60 11.21
CA PHE A 24 -7.99 -3.41 11.25
C PHE A 24 -8.24 -4.90 11.50
N ARG A 25 -9.16 -5.26 12.40
CA ARG A 25 -9.48 -6.66 12.71
C ARG A 25 -10.12 -7.37 11.51
N LEU A 26 -11.01 -6.66 10.81
CA LEU A 26 -11.65 -7.17 9.59
C LEU A 26 -10.63 -7.35 8.46
N CYS A 27 -9.74 -6.38 8.24
CA CYS A 27 -8.65 -6.49 7.28
C CYS A 27 -7.72 -7.66 7.60
N LYS A 28 -7.31 -7.82 8.86
CA LYS A 28 -6.45 -8.95 9.28
C LYS A 28 -7.12 -10.30 9.02
N GLY A 29 -8.39 -10.44 9.41
CA GLY A 29 -9.16 -11.68 9.18
C GLY A 29 -9.29 -12.01 7.68
N TYR A 30 -9.57 -11.00 6.85
CA TYR A 30 -9.65 -11.17 5.40
C TYR A 30 -8.30 -11.60 4.79
N LEU A 31 -7.20 -10.94 5.16
CA LEU A 31 -5.87 -11.23 4.64
C LEU A 31 -5.38 -12.62 5.08
N THR A 32 -5.60 -13.00 6.33
CA THR A 32 -5.30 -14.36 6.83
C THR A 32 -6.10 -15.43 6.08
N LYS A 33 -7.39 -15.19 5.83
CA LYS A 33 -8.21 -16.11 5.03
C LYS A 33 -7.65 -16.26 3.61
N LYS A 34 -7.32 -15.15 2.95
CA LYS A 34 -6.77 -15.19 1.58
C LYS A 34 -5.41 -15.86 1.50
N GLU A 35 -4.58 -15.77 2.54
CA GLU A 35 -3.32 -16.51 2.63
C GLU A 35 -3.55 -18.01 2.84
N SER A 36 -4.49 -18.38 3.74
CA SER A 36 -4.89 -19.78 3.95
C SER A 36 -5.50 -20.41 2.70
N ASP A 37 -6.27 -19.65 1.92
CA ASP A 37 -6.86 -20.08 0.66
C ASP A 37 -5.82 -20.14 -0.48
N GLY A 38 -4.56 -19.75 -0.22
CA GLY A 38 -3.47 -19.71 -1.21
C GLY A 38 -3.63 -18.62 -2.27
N VAL A 39 -4.55 -17.68 -2.08
CA VAL A 39 -4.85 -16.59 -3.04
C VAL A 39 -3.79 -15.49 -3.00
N LEU A 40 -3.19 -15.26 -1.83
CA LEU A 40 -2.09 -14.31 -1.66
C LEU A 40 -1.02 -14.88 -0.73
N HIS A 41 0.16 -14.28 -0.75
CA HIS A 41 1.18 -14.49 0.28
C HIS A 41 1.51 -13.16 0.94
N GLN A 42 1.42 -13.13 2.27
CA GLN A 42 1.75 -11.94 3.05
C GLN A 42 3.26 -11.87 3.23
N MET A 43 3.91 -10.85 2.68
CA MET A 43 5.33 -10.63 2.91
C MET A 43 5.55 -9.98 4.28
N THR A 44 6.52 -10.49 5.05
CA THR A 44 6.94 -9.85 6.30
C THR A 44 7.72 -8.58 5.98
N TRP A 45 7.18 -7.42 6.35
CA TRP A 45 7.87 -6.15 6.22
C TRP A 45 8.51 -5.69 7.53
N HIS A 46 9.73 -5.13 7.46
CA HIS A 46 10.43 -4.60 8.63
C HIS A 46 9.89 -3.20 8.99
N PRO A 47 9.56 -2.92 10.26
CA PRO A 47 8.98 -1.64 10.71
C PRO A 47 9.83 -0.41 10.42
N GLN A 48 11.15 -0.56 10.33
CA GLN A 48 12.10 0.54 10.16
C GLN A 48 12.49 0.80 8.69
N SER A 49 11.81 0.16 7.73
CA SER A 49 12.19 0.24 6.32
C SER A 49 11.09 0.82 5.44
N PRO A 50 10.62 2.07 5.67
CA PRO A 50 9.76 2.75 4.70
C PRO A 50 10.48 2.91 3.35
N ASP A 51 11.76 3.28 3.40
CA ASP A 51 12.64 3.54 2.25
C ASP A 51 12.86 2.34 1.31
N LEU A 52 12.54 1.12 1.75
CA LEU A 52 12.74 -0.09 0.96
C LEU A 52 11.48 -0.52 0.20
N THR A 53 10.33 0.11 0.41
CA THR A 53 9.15 -0.31 -0.34
C THR A 53 9.25 0.26 -1.76
N PRO A 54 9.07 -0.56 -2.81
CA PRO A 54 8.96 -0.05 -4.17
C PRO A 54 7.81 0.96 -4.33
N ILE A 55 6.84 0.99 -3.41
CA ILE A 55 5.73 1.94 -3.45
C ILE A 55 6.15 3.36 -3.04
N GLU A 56 7.06 3.55 -2.08
CA GLU A 56 7.56 4.90 -1.76
C GLU A 56 8.24 5.53 -3.00
N MET A 57 9.04 4.76 -3.74
CA MET A 57 9.67 5.24 -4.97
C MET A 57 8.64 5.65 -6.04
N VAL A 58 7.54 4.89 -6.16
CA VAL A 58 6.45 5.21 -7.09
C VAL A 58 5.70 6.45 -6.63
N VAL A 59 5.46 6.60 -5.33
CA VAL A 59 4.81 7.77 -4.75
C VAL A 59 5.65 9.03 -4.97
N ASP A 60 6.95 8.97 -4.74
CA ASP A 60 7.88 10.09 -4.95
C ASP A 60 7.91 10.54 -6.41
N GLU A 61 8.00 9.59 -7.35
CA GLU A 61 8.01 9.90 -8.78
C GLU A 61 6.63 10.42 -9.24
N LEU A 62 5.54 9.85 -8.74
CA LEU A 62 4.19 10.30 -9.04
C LEU A 62 3.95 11.72 -8.53
N ASP A 63 4.35 12.02 -7.29
CA ASP A 63 4.27 13.35 -6.69
C ASP A 63 5.07 14.38 -7.51
N ARG A 64 6.28 14.02 -7.95
CA ARG A 64 7.10 14.87 -8.84
C ARG A 64 6.37 15.18 -10.15
N ARG A 65 5.80 14.18 -10.81
CA ARG A 65 5.06 14.35 -12.08
C ARG A 65 3.79 15.17 -11.92
N VAL A 66 3.04 14.96 -10.85
CA VAL A 66 1.83 15.72 -10.56
C VAL A 66 2.17 17.18 -10.28
N LYS A 67 3.22 17.45 -9.49
CA LYS A 67 3.66 18.82 -9.18
C LYS A 67 4.12 19.59 -10.40
N ASP A 68 4.83 18.94 -11.33
CA ASP A 68 5.27 19.55 -12.59
C ASP A 68 4.10 20.10 -13.42
N LYS A 69 2.96 19.39 -13.40
CA LYS A 69 1.74 19.76 -14.13
C LYS A 69 0.86 20.80 -13.43
N GLN A 70 1.19 21.20 -12.18
CA GLN A 70 0.50 22.24 -11.41
C GLN A 70 -1.04 22.07 -11.37
N PRO A 71 -1.56 21.05 -10.67
CA PRO A 71 -2.99 20.81 -10.59
C PRO A 71 -3.73 22.02 -10.01
N THR A 72 -4.82 22.39 -10.66
CA THR A 72 -5.64 23.59 -10.34
C THR A 72 -6.91 23.25 -9.56
N SER A 73 -7.29 21.97 -9.51
CA SER A 73 -8.46 21.48 -8.78
C SER A 73 -8.27 20.04 -8.33
N PRO A 74 -9.04 19.55 -7.35
CA PRO A 74 -9.01 18.14 -6.94
C PRO A 74 -9.34 17.16 -8.08
N GLN A 75 -10.25 17.53 -8.98
CA GLN A 75 -10.61 16.72 -10.14
C GLN A 75 -9.45 16.65 -11.14
N HIS A 76 -8.83 17.79 -11.45
CA HIS A 76 -7.66 17.82 -12.32
C HIS A 76 -6.50 17.02 -11.71
N MET A 77 -6.26 17.14 -10.40
CA MET A 77 -5.29 16.30 -9.69
C MET A 77 -5.61 14.80 -9.83
N TRP A 78 -6.88 14.40 -9.70
CA TRP A 78 -7.31 13.00 -9.84
C TRP A 78 -7.12 12.45 -11.26
N GLU A 79 -7.34 13.26 -12.29
CA GLU A 79 -7.07 12.91 -13.68
C GLU A 79 -5.56 12.72 -13.91
N LEU A 80 -4.73 13.65 -13.41
CA LEU A 80 -3.28 13.56 -13.53
C LEU A 80 -2.68 12.33 -12.85
N LEU A 81 -3.25 11.91 -11.71
CA LEU A 81 -2.82 10.71 -10.99
C LEU A 81 -3.10 9.41 -11.78
N GLN A 82 -4.07 9.40 -12.69
CA GLN A 82 -4.43 8.23 -13.50
C GLN A 82 -3.67 8.17 -14.83
N ASP A 83 -3.31 9.33 -15.39
CA ASP A 83 -2.55 9.47 -16.63
C ASP A 83 -1.05 9.17 -16.48
N SER A 84 -0.56 8.95 -15.25
CA SER A 84 0.87 8.89 -14.89
C SER A 84 1.52 7.53 -14.98
#